data_AF-A0A349UPQ8-F1
#
_entry.id   AF-A0A349UPQ8-F1
#
_cell.length_a   1.000
_cell.length_b   1.000
_cell.length_c   1.000
_cell.angle_alpha   90.00
_cell.angle_beta   90.00
_cell.angle_gamma   90.00
#
_symmetry.space_group_name_H-M   'P 1'
#
loop_
_entity.id
_entity.type
_entity.pdbx_description
1 polymer ?
#
loop_
_entity_poly.entity_id
_entity_poly.type
_entity_poly.pdbx_seq_one_letter_code
_entity_poly.pdbx_strand_id
1 'polypeptide(L)'
;MTSNTSRTSSPLRIDYPDLPVSSRRDDILAALAKHRVLILCGETGSGKTTQIPKMCLEAGVRPGKLIGCTQPRRIAARSVAARIAQEL
;
A
#
# COMPACT_ATOMS: atom_id res chain seq x y z
N MET A 1 14.25 30.25 15.07
CA MET A 1 14.33 28.96 15.79
C MET A 1 13.10 28.13 15.43
N THR A 2 13.09 27.43 14.30
CA THR A 2 12.04 26.45 13.98
C THR A 2 12.65 25.07 14.13
N SER A 3 12.24 24.38 15.18
CA SER A 3 12.58 23.01 15.50
C SER A 3 12.04 22.08 14.41
N ASN A 4 12.92 21.58 13.55
CA ASN A 4 12.59 20.48 12.64
C ASN A 4 12.52 19.20 13.48
N THR A 5 11.34 18.92 14.03
CA THR A 5 11.07 17.66 14.73
C THR A 5 11.16 16.52 13.73
N SER A 6 12.34 15.91 13.66
CA SER A 6 12.58 14.59 13.08
C SER A 6 11.65 13.60 13.76
N ARG A 7 10.49 13.33 13.14
CA ARG A 7 9.67 12.16 13.49
C ARG A 7 10.45 10.95 13.00
N THR A 8 11.26 10.37 13.86
CA THR A 8 11.77 9.01 13.71
C THR A 8 10.58 8.07 13.84
N SER A 9 9.88 7.81 12.73
CA SER A 9 8.83 6.79 12.69
C SER A 9 9.48 5.44 12.98
N SER A 10 9.00 4.74 13.99
CA SER A 10 9.28 3.31 14.17
C SER A 10 9.03 2.58 12.84
N PRO A 11 9.77 1.49 12.54
CA PRO A 11 9.51 0.72 11.34
C PRO A 11 8.07 0.20 11.41
N LEU A 12 7.24 0.64 10.45
CA LEU A 12 5.88 0.13 10.29
C LEU A 12 5.99 -1.35 9.92
N ARG A 13 5.53 -2.22 10.81
CA ARG A 13 5.44 -3.66 10.53
C ARG A 13 4.24 -3.89 9.63
N ILE A 14 4.47 -4.44 8.45
CA ILE A 14 3.42 -4.73 7.48
C ILE A 14 3.30 -6.24 7.36
N ASP A 15 2.20 -6.80 7.86
CA ASP A 15 1.89 -8.22 7.72
C ASP A 15 0.91 -8.42 6.54
N TYR A 16 1.12 -9.49 5.78
CA TYR A 16 0.29 -9.84 4.63
C TYR A 16 -0.46 -11.16 4.90
N PRO A 17 -1.80 -11.17 4.77
CA PRO A 17 -2.57 -12.41 4.87
C PRO A 17 -2.33 -13.28 3.63
N ASP A 18 -2.62 -14.58 3.74
CA ASP A 18 -2.54 -15.53 2.63
C ASP A 18 -3.65 -15.23 1.60
N LEU A 19 -3.30 -14.44 0.59
CA LEU A 19 -4.16 -14.03 -0.52
C LEU A 19 -3.37 -14.15 -1.83
N PRO A 20 -4.06 -14.38 -2.98
CA PRO A 20 -3.37 -14.54 -4.26
C PRO A 20 -2.45 -13.38 -4.65
N VAL A 21 -2.76 -12.14 -4.24
CA VAL A 21 -1.85 -11.00 -4.48
C VAL A 21 -0.67 -10.98 -3.51
N SER A 22 -0.85 -11.43 -2.27
CA SER A 22 0.20 -11.46 -1.24
C SER A 22 1.30 -12.44 -1.61
N SER A 23 0.95 -13.59 -2.19
CA SER A 23 1.94 -14.57 -2.69
C SER A 23 2.80 -14.05 -3.84
N ARG A 24 2.40 -12.93 -4.47
CA ARG A 24 3.14 -12.27 -5.55
C ARG A 24 3.84 -10.98 -5.09
N ARG A 25 3.94 -10.75 -3.78
CA ARG A 25 4.51 -9.53 -3.19
C ARG A 25 5.87 -9.18 -3.79
N ASP A 26 6.80 -10.13 -3.79
CA ASP A 26 8.18 -9.85 -4.19
C ASP A 26 8.27 -9.50 -5.69
N ASP A 27 7.51 -10.20 -6.54
CA ASP A 27 7.38 -9.88 -7.97
C ASP A 27 6.82 -8.46 -8.18
N ILE A 28 5.80 -8.08 -7.42
CA ILE A 28 5.15 -6.77 -7.50
C ILE A 28 6.11 -5.68 -7.05
N LEU A 29 6.82 -5.86 -5.93
CA LEU A 29 7.81 -4.90 -5.42
C LEU A 29 8.96 -4.71 -6.40
N ALA A 30 9.47 -5.80 -6.99
CA ALA A 30 10.48 -5.73 -8.03
C ALA A 30 9.99 -4.98 -9.27
N ALA A 31 8.74 -5.23 -9.70
CA ALA A 31 8.14 -4.53 -10.83
C ALA A 31 7.90 -3.04 -10.54
N LEU A 32 7.45 -2.68 -9.34
CA LEU A 32 7.29 -1.29 -8.90
C LEU A 32 8.62 -0.52 -8.91
N ALA A 33 9.72 -1.17 -8.51
CA ALA A 33 11.05 -0.56 -8.54
C ALA A 33 11.55 -0.31 -9.98
N LYS A 34 11.21 -1.20 -10.91
CA LYS A 34 11.68 -1.15 -12.30
C LYS A 34 10.81 -0.28 -13.22
N HIS A 35 9.52 -0.18 -12.93
CA HIS A 35 8.54 0.40 -13.85
C HIS A 35 7.81 1.59 -13.24
N ARG A 36 7.83 2.73 -13.93
CA ARG A 36 7.08 3.93 -13.54
C ARG A 36 5.57 3.74 -13.58
N VAL A 37 5.08 2.83 -14.44
CA VAL A 37 3.67 2.47 -14.57
C VAL A 37 3.59 0.95 -14.58
N LEU A 38 2.75 0.39 -13.71
CA LEU A 38 2.51 -1.05 -13.59
C LEU A 38 1.00 -1.31 -13.65
N ILE A 39 0.59 -2.24 -14.51
CA ILE A 39 -0.80 -2.68 -14.62
C ILE A 39 -0.91 -4.03 -13.91
N LEU A 40 -1.75 -4.10 -12.89
CA LEU A 40 -1.98 -5.32 -12.12
C LEU A 40 -3.37 -5.88 -12.43
N CYS A 41 -3.41 -7.03 -13.08
CA CYS A 41 -4.63 -7.77 -13.37
C CYS A 41 -4.83 -8.90 -12.36
N GLY A 42 -6.06 -9.12 -11.94
CA GLY A 42 -6.43 -10.25 -11.09
C GLY A 42 -7.92 -10.26 -10.81
N GLU A 43 -8.46 -11.41 -10.45
CA GLU A 43 -9.89 -11.58 -10.17
C GLU A 43 -10.37 -10.77 -8.95
N THR A 44 -11.67 -10.50 -8.88
CA THR A 44 -12.29 -9.91 -7.69
C THR A 44 -12.06 -10.83 -6.49
N GLY A 45 -11.70 -10.28 -5.32
CA GLY A 45 -11.40 -11.07 -4.13
C GLY A 45 -9.91 -11.43 -3.96
N SER A 46 -9.08 -11.23 -4.98
CA SER A 46 -7.64 -11.57 -4.92
C SER A 46 -6.80 -10.73 -3.93
N GLY A 47 -7.40 -9.76 -3.24
CA GLY A 47 -6.71 -8.89 -2.27
C GLY A 47 -6.11 -7.59 -2.82
N LYS A 48 -6.23 -7.30 -4.13
CA LYS A 48 -5.57 -6.13 -4.77
C LYS A 48 -5.79 -4.82 -4.02
N THR A 49 -7.06 -4.48 -3.78
CA THR A 49 -7.44 -3.19 -3.20
C THR A 49 -6.99 -3.00 -1.75
N THR A 50 -6.76 -4.08 -1.00
CA THR A 50 -6.34 -4.01 0.41
C THR A 50 -4.84 -4.18 0.59
N GLN A 51 -4.16 -4.96 -0.26
CA GLN A 51 -2.74 -5.29 -0.04
C GLN A 51 -1.77 -4.46 -0.90
N ILE A 52 -2.12 -4.07 -2.13
CA ILE A 52 -1.23 -3.25 -2.98
C ILE A 52 -0.85 -1.91 -2.31
N PRO A 53 -1.76 -1.18 -1.65
CA PRO A 53 -1.38 0.05 -0.94
C PRO A 53 -0.31 -0.17 0.14
N LYS A 54 -0.34 -1.33 0.82
CA LYS A 54 0.67 -1.71 1.81
C LYS A 54 2.01 -2.03 1.15
N MET A 55 2.01 -2.73 0.03
CA MET A 55 3.24 -2.98 -0.75
C MET A 55 3.86 -1.68 -1.25
N CYS A 56 3.04 -0.70 -1.67
CA CYS A 56 3.54 0.63 -2.01
C CYS A 56 4.14 1.37 -0.80
N LEU A 57 3.59 1.17 0.40
CA LEU A 57 4.12 1.73 1.64
C LEU A 57 5.46 1.08 2.01
N GLU A 58 5.53 -0.25 1.87
CA GLU A 58 6.73 -1.05 2.09
C GLU A 58 7.87 -0.67 1.14
N ALA A 59 7.56 -0.45 -0.14
CA ALA A 59 8.51 0.05 -1.15
C ALA A 59 9.04 1.46 -0.82
N GLY A 60 8.39 2.17 0.10
CA GLY A 60 8.78 3.48 0.57
C GLY A 60 8.08 4.62 -0.17
N VAL A 61 7.74 5.65 0.59
CA VAL A 61 7.17 6.90 0.07
C VAL A 61 8.17 8.03 0.32
N ARG A 62 8.35 8.91 -0.67
CA ARG A 62 9.21 10.07 -0.50
C ARG A 62 8.75 10.91 0.71
N PRO A 63 9.67 11.48 1.51
CA PRO A 63 9.31 12.33 2.64
C PRO A 63 8.31 13.43 2.23
N GLY A 64 7.25 13.59 3.03
CA GLY A 64 6.20 14.57 2.77
C GLY A 64 5.28 14.27 1.58
N LYS A 65 5.32 13.04 1.03
CA LYS A 65 4.39 12.57 0.00
C LYS A 65 3.47 11.48 0.55
N LEU A 66 2.37 11.23 -0.18
CA LEU A 66 1.32 10.28 0.20
C LEU A 66 1.07 9.29 -0.95
N ILE A 67 0.56 8.10 -0.61
CA ILE A 67 0.03 7.14 -1.57
C ILE A 67 -1.46 7.44 -1.76
N GLY A 68 -1.85 7.74 -3.00
CA GLY A 68 -3.26 7.93 -3.37
C GLY A 68 -3.88 6.61 -3.82
N CYS A 69 -4.90 6.14 -3.10
CA CYS A 69 -5.70 4.98 -3.52
C CYS A 69 -7.10 5.48 -3.91
N THR A 70 -7.48 5.30 -5.17
CA THR A 70 -8.79 5.72 -5.66
C THR A 70 -9.74 4.53 -5.76
N GLN A 71 -11.04 4.79 -5.58
CA GLN A 71 -12.12 3.82 -5.76
C GLN A 71 -13.30 4.54 -6.43
N PRO A 72 -14.00 3.91 -7.38
CA PRO A 72 -15.12 4.55 -8.09
C PRO A 72 -16.33 4.81 -7.19
N ARG A 73 -16.44 4.10 -6.05
CA ARG A 73 -17.57 4.20 -5.12
C ARG A 73 -17.09 4.71 -3.76
N ARG A 74 -17.74 5.75 -3.23
CA ARG A 74 -17.43 6.34 -1.91
C ARG A 74 -17.45 5.32 -0.77
N ILE A 75 -18.41 4.39 -0.77
CA ILE A 75 -18.52 3.35 0.27
C ILE A 75 -17.31 2.41 0.23
N ALA A 76 -16.87 2.01 -0.97
CA ALA A 76 -15.68 1.16 -1.14
C ALA A 76 -14.41 1.89 -0.67
N ALA A 77 -14.24 3.16 -1.02
CA ALA A 77 -13.11 3.97 -0.55
C ALA A 77 -13.02 3.98 0.98
N ARG A 78 -14.14 4.27 1.67
CA ARG A 78 -14.18 4.32 3.14
C ARG A 78 -13.95 2.97 3.79
N SER A 79 -14.59 1.92 3.27
CA SER A 79 -14.46 0.55 3.81
C SER A 79 -13.04 0.02 3.67
N VAL A 80 -12.41 0.23 2.51
CA VAL A 80 -11.02 -0.18 2.25
C VAL A 80 -10.06 0.59 3.16
N ALA A 81 -10.22 1.90 3.29
CA ALA A 81 -9.38 2.71 4.17
C ALA A 81 -9.48 2.25 5.64
N ALA A 82 -10.70 2.01 6.14
CA ALA A 82 -10.92 1.50 7.48
C ALA A 82 -10.29 0.11 7.68
N ARG A 83 -10.41 -0.77 6.67
CA ARG A 83 -9.82 -2.11 6.71
C ARG A 83 -8.30 -2.07 6.75
N ILE A 84 -7.66 -1.28 5.87
CA ILE A 84 -6.20 -1.15 5.84
C ILE A 84 -5.69 -0.58 7.17
N ALA A 85 -6.39 0.39 7.77
CA ALA A 85 -6.03 0.95 9.06
C ALA A 85 -6.17 -0.04 10.25
N GLN A 86 -6.95 -1.12 10.10
CA GLN A 86 -7.02 -2.20 11.10
C GLN A 86 -5.93 -3.26 10.90
N GLU A 87 -5.39 -3.38 9.69
CA GLU A 87 -4.37 -4.36 9.33
C GLU A 87 -2.94 -3.81 9.41
N LEU A 88 -2.77 -2.52 9.74
CA LEU A 88 -1.51 -1.79 9.94
C LEU A 88 -1.45 -1.28 11.38
#